data_AF-A0A1Q7BI88-F1
#
_entry.id   AF-A0A1Q7BI88-F1
#
_cell.length_a   1.000
_cell.length_b   1.000
_cell.length_c   1.000
_cell.angle_alpha   90.00
_cell.angle_beta   90.00
_cell.angle_gamma   90.00
#
_symmetry.space_group_name_H-M   'P 1'
#
loop_
_entity.id
_entity.type
_entity.pdbx_description
1 polymer ?
#
loop_
_entity_poly.entity_id
_entity_poly.type
_entity_poly.pdbx_seq_one_letter_code
_entity_poly.pdbx_strand_id
1 'polypeptide(L)'
;MTDVVLPCLDEAAALPWVLSRVPAGYRAIVADNGSTDGSAQVAAAHGATVITVPLRGFGAAAHAGLLTATAEIVCFLDADGSFDPAQLPHVVDPVRAGTADLVLGRRRPTVDLLALDLRDRRFGYPLEMVVAAARAGWRIAEVDVNYAPRAAGTHSKVTGTVRGTARAVRDMAKILAR
;
A
#
# COMPACT_ATOMS: atom_id res chain seq x y z
N MET A 1 -23.86 8.52 -9.38
CA MET A 1 -23.09 9.00 -8.21
C MET A 1 -22.51 7.76 -7.53
N THR A 2 -21.26 7.80 -7.05
CA THR A 2 -20.55 6.66 -6.43
C THR A 2 -20.01 7.07 -5.08
N ASP A 3 -20.13 6.22 -4.06
CA ASP A 3 -19.56 6.49 -2.75
C ASP A 3 -18.16 5.91 -2.63
N VAL A 4 -17.25 6.67 -2.05
CA VAL A 4 -15.86 6.26 -1.76
C VAL A 4 -15.67 6.31 -0.26
N VAL A 5 -15.61 5.14 0.37
CA VAL A 5 -15.34 4.98 1.79
C VAL A 5 -13.83 5.03 1.99
N LEU A 6 -13.39 5.98 2.83
CA LEU A 6 -12.01 6.14 3.24
C LEU A 6 -11.87 5.85 4.75
N PRO A 7 -11.49 4.62 5.14
CA PRO A 7 -11.04 4.34 6.49
C PRO A 7 -9.87 5.24 6.84
N CYS A 8 -9.96 5.96 7.97
CA CYS A 8 -8.98 6.99 8.32
C CYS A 8 -8.56 6.88 9.78
N LEU A 9 -7.25 6.92 10.02
CA LEU A 9 -6.62 7.00 11.33
C LEU A 9 -5.31 7.77 11.20
N ASP A 10 -5.29 9.03 11.65
CA ASP A 10 -4.12 9.91 11.64
C ASP A 10 -3.53 10.17 10.23
N GLU A 11 -4.37 10.58 9.27
CA GLU A 11 -4.01 10.85 7.87
C GLU A 11 -4.15 12.34 7.46
N ALA A 12 -4.10 13.28 8.41
CA ALA A 12 -4.36 14.70 8.17
C ALA A 12 -3.45 15.30 7.09
N ALA A 13 -2.22 14.81 6.96
CA ALA A 13 -1.27 15.26 5.96
C ALA A 13 -1.63 14.80 4.53
N ALA A 14 -2.22 13.60 4.38
CA ALA A 14 -2.54 13.02 3.07
C ALA A 14 -3.91 13.46 2.55
N LEU A 15 -4.88 13.66 3.45
CA LEU A 15 -6.27 13.98 3.13
C LEU A 15 -6.46 15.15 2.14
N PRO A 16 -5.73 16.29 2.21
CA PRO A 16 -5.88 17.36 1.23
C PRO A 16 -5.57 16.91 -0.20
N TRP A 17 -4.53 16.10 -0.37
CA TRP A 17 -4.14 15.58 -1.68
C TRP A 17 -5.12 14.53 -2.19
N VAL A 18 -5.58 13.64 -1.31
CA VAL A 18 -6.55 12.59 -1.65
C VAL A 18 -7.89 13.23 -2.04
N LEU A 19 -8.47 14.06 -1.17
CA LEU A 19 -9.82 14.58 -1.35
C LEU A 19 -9.92 15.56 -2.52
N SER A 20 -8.88 16.35 -2.79
CA SER A 20 -8.85 17.25 -3.96
C SER A 20 -8.82 16.53 -5.32
N ARG A 21 -8.54 15.22 -5.34
CA ARG A 21 -8.47 14.39 -6.54
C ARG A 21 -9.66 13.46 -6.72
N VAL A 22 -10.58 13.41 -5.75
CA VAL A 22 -11.82 12.63 -5.88
C VAL A 22 -12.61 13.18 -7.07
N PRO A 23 -12.92 12.37 -8.11
CA PRO A 23 -13.54 12.89 -9.32
C PRO A 23 -14.96 13.42 -9.08
N ALA A 24 -15.42 14.31 -9.96
CA ALA A 24 -16.81 14.75 -9.96
C ALA A 24 -17.77 13.54 -10.10
N GLY A 25 -18.88 13.58 -9.36
CA GLY A 25 -19.84 12.47 -9.31
C GLY A 25 -19.49 11.36 -8.31
N TYR A 26 -18.39 11.52 -7.56
CA TYR A 26 -18.02 10.68 -6.43
C TYR A 26 -18.22 11.46 -5.12
N ARG A 27 -18.66 10.78 -4.06
CA ARG A 27 -18.79 11.34 -2.71
C ARG A 27 -17.82 10.62 -1.79
N ALA A 28 -16.93 11.38 -1.17
CA ALA A 28 -16.01 10.86 -0.16
C ALA A 28 -16.71 10.72 1.19
N ILE A 29 -16.63 9.53 1.79
CA ILE A 29 -17.07 9.24 3.15
C ILE A 29 -15.80 8.88 3.95
N VAL A 30 -15.32 9.80 4.78
CA VAL A 30 -14.16 9.56 5.65
C VAL A 30 -14.66 8.95 6.96
N ALA A 31 -14.30 7.69 7.18
CA ALA A 31 -14.62 6.95 8.39
C ALA A 31 -13.47 7.11 9.39
N ASP A 32 -13.52 8.18 10.18
CA ASP A 32 -12.52 8.51 11.18
C ASP A 32 -12.59 7.55 12.37
N ASN A 33 -11.52 6.79 12.55
CA ASN A 33 -11.47 5.68 13.48
C ASN A 33 -10.63 5.98 14.73
N GLY A 34 -10.74 7.22 15.20
CA GLY A 34 -10.08 7.71 16.39
C GLY A 34 -8.78 8.46 16.09
N SER A 35 -8.76 9.26 15.02
CA SER A 35 -7.63 10.15 14.73
C SER A 35 -7.46 11.21 15.82
N THR A 36 -6.21 11.59 16.05
CA THR A 36 -5.74 12.56 17.04
C THR A 36 -5.00 13.74 16.39
N ASP A 37 -4.69 13.65 15.11
CA ASP A 37 -3.92 14.62 14.33
C ASP A 37 -4.76 15.71 13.63
N GLY A 38 -6.08 15.68 13.81
CA GLY A 38 -7.01 16.60 13.14
C GLY A 38 -7.57 16.11 11.81
N SER A 39 -7.40 14.82 11.46
CA SER A 39 -7.88 14.22 10.21
C SER A 39 -9.36 14.51 9.92
N ALA A 40 -10.24 14.38 10.92
CA ALA A 40 -11.67 14.64 10.75
C ALA A 40 -11.96 16.09 10.32
N GLN A 41 -11.28 17.07 10.92
CA GLN A 41 -11.43 18.48 10.59
C GLN A 41 -10.91 18.78 9.19
N VAL A 42 -9.75 18.22 8.84
CA VAL A 42 -9.16 18.36 7.50
C VAL A 42 -10.07 17.75 6.44
N ALA A 43 -10.61 16.55 6.69
CA ALA A 43 -11.53 15.89 5.77
C ALA A 43 -12.81 16.69 5.53
N ALA A 44 -13.43 17.19 6.60
CA ALA A 44 -14.63 18.02 6.52
C ALA A 44 -14.37 19.33 5.76
N ALA A 45 -13.21 19.97 5.99
CA ALA A 45 -12.81 21.20 5.28
C ALA A 45 -12.64 20.98 3.76
N HIS A 46 -12.35 19.75 3.33
CA HIS A 46 -12.25 19.36 1.92
C HIS A 46 -13.56 18.76 1.36
N GLY A 47 -14.68 18.93 2.08
CA GLY A 47 -16.02 18.56 1.60
C GLY A 47 -16.36 17.07 1.71
N ALA A 48 -15.58 16.29 2.46
CA ALA A 48 -15.93 14.90 2.74
C ALA A 48 -17.06 14.80 3.78
N THR A 49 -17.91 13.78 3.64
CA THR A 49 -18.79 13.35 4.72
C THR A 49 -17.93 12.62 5.75
N VAL A 50 -17.79 13.18 6.95
CA VAL A 50 -17.00 12.55 8.02
C VAL A 50 -17.93 11.82 8.98
N ILE A 51 -17.62 10.56 9.26
CA ILE A 51 -18.28 9.77 10.30
C ILE A 51 -17.26 9.33 11.33
N THR A 52 -17.64 9.43 12.61
CA THR A 52 -16.81 8.92 13.72
C THR A 52 -17.13 7.45 13.95
N VAL A 53 -16.09 6.62 13.97
CA VAL A 53 -16.19 5.18 14.19
C VAL A 53 -15.55 4.81 15.53
N PRO A 54 -16.36 4.51 16.57
CA PRO A 54 -15.84 4.28 17.92
C PRO A 54 -15.07 2.97 18.07
N LEU A 55 -15.40 1.96 17.27
CA LEU A 55 -14.71 0.67 17.29
C LEU A 55 -13.46 0.74 16.41
N ARG A 56 -12.27 0.64 17.01
CA ARG A 56 -10.99 0.65 16.27
C ARG A 56 -10.82 -0.57 15.36
N GLY A 57 -10.19 -0.36 14.22
CA GLY A 57 -9.83 -1.36 13.22
C GLY A 57 -10.31 -0.98 11.82
N PHE A 58 -9.46 -1.22 10.81
CA PHE A 58 -9.77 -0.92 9.40
C PHE A 58 -11.13 -1.48 8.97
N GLY A 59 -11.42 -2.75 9.31
CA GLY A 59 -12.70 -3.38 8.96
C GLY A 59 -13.92 -2.72 9.61
N ALA A 60 -13.78 -2.20 10.84
CA ALA A 60 -14.86 -1.48 11.51
C ALA A 60 -15.13 -0.12 10.82
N ALA A 61 -14.07 0.60 10.44
CA ALA A 61 -14.19 1.85 9.70
C ALA A 61 -14.77 1.64 8.30
N ALA A 62 -14.27 0.65 7.56
CA ALA A 62 -14.80 0.28 6.26
C ALA A 62 -16.29 -0.13 6.35
N HIS A 63 -16.66 -0.96 7.32
CA HIS A 63 -18.04 -1.39 7.51
C HIS A 63 -18.97 -0.24 7.89
N ALA A 64 -18.56 0.64 8.80
CA ALA A 64 -19.34 1.82 9.17
C ALA A 64 -19.54 2.77 7.97
N GLY A 65 -18.50 2.95 7.16
CA GLY A 65 -18.59 3.71 5.91
C GLY A 65 -19.52 3.06 4.89
N LEU A 66 -19.49 1.74 4.75
CA LEU A 66 -20.42 0.99 3.89
C LEU A 66 -21.88 1.18 4.32
N LEU A 67 -22.16 1.10 5.63
CA LEU A 67 -23.50 1.33 6.16
C LEU A 67 -23.98 2.79 6.00
N THR A 68 -23.05 3.73 5.83
CA THR A 68 -23.33 5.15 5.55
C THR A 68 -23.53 5.40 4.05
N ALA A 69 -22.96 4.55 3.19
CA ALA A 69 -23.08 4.69 1.76
C ALA A 69 -24.53 4.50 1.30
N THR A 70 -24.93 5.30 0.33
CA THR A 70 -26.27 5.30 -0.28
C THR A 70 -26.21 5.15 -1.79
N ALA A 71 -25.02 5.20 -2.38
CA ALA A 71 -24.82 4.95 -3.79
C ALA A 71 -24.98 3.46 -4.13
N GLU A 72 -25.39 3.18 -5.37
CA GLU A 72 -25.46 1.82 -5.93
C GLU A 72 -24.07 1.16 -5.98
N ILE A 73 -23.02 1.95 -6.22
CA ILE A 73 -21.63 1.49 -6.25
C ILE A 73 -20.89 2.13 -5.08
N VAL A 74 -20.21 1.30 -4.31
CA VAL A 74 -19.36 1.70 -3.19
C VAL A 74 -17.92 1.25 -3.45
N CYS A 75 -16.98 2.17 -3.30
CA CYS A 75 -15.54 1.91 -3.36
C CYS A 75 -14.93 2.01 -1.97
N PHE A 76 -13.90 1.21 -1.72
CA PHE A 76 -13.03 1.38 -0.55
C PHE A 76 -11.68 1.87 -1.02
N LEU A 77 -11.16 2.92 -0.38
CA LEU A 77 -9.91 3.57 -0.73
C LEU A 77 -9.16 4.00 0.53
N ASP A 78 -7.89 3.63 0.66
CA ASP A 78 -7.07 4.07 1.78
C ASP A 78 -6.89 5.59 1.78
N ALA A 79 -6.93 6.22 2.96
CA ALA A 79 -6.79 7.67 3.12
C ALA A 79 -5.32 8.17 3.07
N ASP A 80 -4.35 7.26 2.95
CA ASP A 80 -2.90 7.50 3.09
C ASP A 80 -2.22 8.12 1.84
N GLY A 81 -2.98 8.39 0.78
CA GLY A 81 -2.47 8.94 -0.47
C GLY A 81 -1.68 7.96 -1.35
N SER A 82 -1.69 6.68 -1.03
CA SER A 82 -0.93 5.67 -1.79
C SER A 82 -1.58 5.25 -3.11
N PHE A 83 -2.83 5.63 -3.36
CA PHE A 83 -3.56 5.45 -4.61
C PHE A 83 -4.11 6.80 -5.09
N ASP A 84 -3.95 7.13 -6.37
CA ASP A 84 -4.47 8.37 -6.96
C ASP A 84 -5.99 8.24 -7.20
N PRO A 85 -6.85 9.00 -6.47
CA PRO A 85 -8.30 8.92 -6.62
C PRO A 85 -8.80 9.24 -8.03
N ALA A 86 -8.01 9.96 -8.84
CA ALA A 86 -8.33 10.19 -10.25
C ALA A 86 -8.45 8.89 -11.06
N GLN A 87 -7.92 7.77 -10.56
CA GLN A 87 -8.00 6.45 -11.18
C GLN A 87 -9.27 5.65 -10.79
N LEU A 88 -10.12 6.16 -9.90
CA LEU A 88 -11.38 5.50 -9.49
C LEU A 88 -12.30 5.11 -10.67
N PRO A 89 -12.44 5.90 -11.76
CA PRO A 89 -13.24 5.49 -12.92
C PRO A 89 -12.80 4.16 -13.52
N HIS A 90 -11.48 3.90 -13.62
CA HIS A 90 -10.97 2.63 -14.15
C HIS A 90 -11.39 1.40 -13.31
N VAL A 91 -11.69 1.59 -12.03
CA VAL A 91 -12.16 0.53 -11.13
C VAL A 91 -13.68 0.43 -11.13
N VAL A 92 -14.38 1.56 -11.26
CA VAL A 92 -15.84 1.65 -11.19
C VAL A 92 -16.53 1.33 -12.51
N ASP A 93 -15.94 1.68 -13.64
CA ASP A 93 -16.55 1.53 -14.96
C ASP A 93 -16.98 0.09 -15.29
N PRO A 94 -16.20 -0.96 -14.98
CA PRO A 94 -16.65 -2.33 -15.21
C PRO A 94 -17.91 -2.72 -14.41
N VAL A 95 -18.04 -2.20 -13.18
CA VAL A 95 -19.23 -2.40 -12.33
C VAL A 95 -20.40 -1.62 -12.89
N ARG A 96 -20.18 -0.35 -13.23
CA ARG A 96 -21.21 0.52 -13.81
C ARG A 96 -21.73 0.00 -15.16
N ALA A 97 -20.88 -0.65 -15.95
CA ALA A 97 -21.25 -1.28 -17.22
C ALA A 97 -21.93 -2.65 -17.07
N GLY A 98 -22.06 -3.18 -15.85
CA GLY A 98 -22.64 -4.51 -15.59
C GLY A 98 -21.75 -5.67 -16.06
N THR A 99 -20.45 -5.42 -16.25
CA THR A 99 -19.49 -6.45 -16.71
C THR A 99 -18.76 -7.14 -15.56
N ALA A 100 -18.89 -6.63 -14.33
CA ALA A 100 -18.36 -7.23 -13.10
C ALA A 100 -19.19 -6.77 -11.88
N ASP A 101 -19.36 -7.62 -10.88
CA ASP A 101 -19.99 -7.24 -9.60
C ASP A 101 -18.97 -6.70 -8.57
N LEU A 102 -17.69 -7.05 -8.73
CA LEU A 102 -16.59 -6.66 -7.85
C LEU A 102 -15.31 -6.47 -8.66
N VAL A 103 -14.59 -5.36 -8.41
CA VAL A 103 -13.30 -5.05 -9.02
C VAL A 103 -12.26 -4.75 -7.94
N LEU A 104 -11.07 -5.32 -8.07
CA LEU A 104 -9.94 -5.11 -7.14
C LEU A 104 -8.82 -4.33 -7.82
N GLY A 105 -8.45 -3.19 -7.24
CA GLY A 105 -7.21 -2.50 -7.59
C GLY A 105 -6.00 -3.30 -7.10
N ARG A 106 -4.98 -3.46 -7.95
CA ARG A 106 -3.71 -4.08 -7.54
C ARG A 106 -2.55 -3.15 -7.84
N ARG A 107 -1.62 -2.99 -6.90
CA ARG A 107 -0.32 -2.39 -7.18
C ARG A 107 0.45 -3.34 -8.09
N ARG A 108 0.78 -2.88 -9.31
CA ARG A 108 1.69 -3.61 -10.20
C ARG A 108 3.11 -3.12 -9.92
N PRO A 109 4.08 -4.01 -9.67
CA PRO A 109 5.48 -3.62 -9.76
C PRO A 109 5.73 -3.04 -11.16
N THR A 110 6.66 -2.08 -11.27
CA THR A 110 7.00 -1.49 -12.57
C THR A 110 7.47 -2.58 -13.53
N VAL A 111 7.21 -2.38 -14.82
CA VAL A 111 7.68 -3.29 -15.89
C VAL A 111 9.17 -3.56 -15.77
N ASP A 112 9.93 -2.55 -15.34
CA ASP A 112 11.36 -2.62 -15.12
C ASP A 112 11.72 -3.64 -14.05
N LEU A 113 11.11 -3.60 -12.85
CA LEU A 113 11.47 -4.54 -11.78
C LEU A 113 10.99 -5.96 -12.11
N LEU A 114 9.87 -6.09 -12.81
CA LEU A 114 9.41 -7.38 -13.34
C LEU A 114 10.34 -7.93 -14.42
N ALA A 115 10.97 -7.08 -15.24
CA ALA A 115 11.91 -7.48 -16.28
C ALA A 115 13.20 -8.08 -15.73
N LEU A 116 13.51 -7.86 -14.45
CA LEU A 116 14.64 -8.53 -13.78
C LEU A 116 14.39 -10.03 -13.52
N ASP A 117 13.15 -10.51 -13.66
CA ASP A 117 12.75 -11.93 -13.51
C ASP A 117 13.34 -12.62 -12.26
N LEU A 118 13.26 -11.95 -11.11
CA LEU A 118 13.85 -12.44 -9.85
C LEU A 118 13.15 -13.72 -9.36
N ARG A 119 13.92 -14.80 -9.15
CA ARG A 119 13.39 -16.16 -8.90
C ARG A 119 13.63 -16.68 -7.48
N ASP A 120 14.69 -16.27 -6.78
CA ASP A 120 15.01 -16.82 -5.45
C ASP A 120 14.05 -16.28 -4.39
N ARG A 121 13.26 -17.13 -3.75
CA ARG A 121 12.31 -16.72 -2.70
C ARG A 121 12.88 -16.77 -1.28
N ARG A 122 14.21 -16.78 -1.13
CA ARG A 122 14.92 -16.98 0.13
C ARG A 122 15.97 -15.88 0.33
N PHE A 123 17.14 -16.21 0.89
CA PHE A 123 18.17 -15.23 1.22
C PHE A 123 18.92 -14.70 0.00
N GLY A 124 18.75 -15.32 -1.18
CA GLY A 124 19.40 -14.91 -2.42
C GLY A 124 18.69 -13.74 -3.10
N TYR A 125 17.42 -13.45 -2.78
CA TYR A 125 16.63 -12.43 -3.46
C TYR A 125 17.31 -11.04 -3.53
N PRO A 126 17.90 -10.49 -2.44
CA PRO A 126 18.56 -9.18 -2.53
C PRO A 126 19.79 -9.20 -3.45
N LEU A 127 20.56 -10.29 -3.42
CA LEU A 127 21.73 -10.45 -4.27
C LEU A 127 21.32 -10.63 -5.75
N GLU A 128 20.30 -11.45 -6.01
CA GLU A 128 19.74 -11.65 -7.36
C GLU A 128 19.24 -10.33 -7.93
N MET A 129 18.58 -9.49 -7.12
CA MET A 129 18.11 -8.17 -7.52
C MET A 129 19.25 -7.25 -7.95
N VAL A 130 20.31 -7.14 -7.15
CA VAL A 130 21.47 -6.29 -7.48
C VAL A 130 22.17 -6.80 -8.74
N VAL A 131 22.39 -8.12 -8.84
CA VAL A 131 23.04 -8.73 -10.00
C VAL A 131 22.21 -8.57 -11.27
N ALA A 132 20.89 -8.79 -11.20
CA ALA A 132 20.00 -8.64 -12.34
C ALA A 132 19.89 -7.17 -12.78
N ALA A 133 19.76 -6.23 -11.84
CA ALA A 133 19.75 -4.79 -12.15
C ALA A 133 21.05 -4.35 -12.83
N ALA A 134 22.20 -4.83 -12.34
CA ALA A 134 23.50 -4.56 -12.96
C ALA A 134 23.60 -5.14 -14.39
N ARG A 135 23.14 -6.39 -14.60
CA ARG A 135 23.09 -7.02 -15.93
C ARG A 135 22.16 -6.31 -16.89
N ALA A 136 21.06 -5.75 -16.39
CA ALA A 136 20.13 -4.93 -17.16
C ALA A 136 20.65 -3.51 -17.46
N GLY A 137 21.88 -3.18 -17.02
CA GLY A 137 22.48 -1.86 -17.24
C GLY A 137 21.86 -0.74 -16.40
N TRP A 138 21.17 -1.08 -15.31
CA TRP A 138 20.56 -0.08 -14.46
C TRP A 138 21.63 0.68 -13.67
N ARG A 139 21.37 1.96 -13.43
CA ARG A 139 22.21 2.76 -12.53
C ARG A 139 21.91 2.38 -11.09
N ILE A 140 22.89 1.81 -10.40
CA ILE A 140 22.82 1.46 -8.99
C ILE A 140 23.58 2.54 -8.21
N ALA A 141 22.95 3.12 -7.20
CA ALA A 141 23.57 4.09 -6.30
C ALA A 141 23.55 3.54 -4.88
N GLU A 142 24.65 3.71 -4.16
CA GLU A 142 24.77 3.43 -2.73
C GLU A 142 24.71 4.75 -1.97
N VAL A 143 24.06 4.75 -0.81
CA VAL A 143 23.98 5.90 0.08
C VAL A 143 24.34 5.44 1.49
N ASP A 144 25.12 6.25 2.19
CA ASP A 144 25.51 5.93 3.56
C ASP A 144 24.30 5.99 4.49
N VAL A 145 24.13 4.95 5.30
CA VAL A 145 23.07 4.85 6.30
C VAL A 145 23.67 4.45 7.64
N ASN A 146 23.35 5.22 8.68
CA ASN A 146 23.75 4.91 10.04
C ASN A 146 22.96 3.70 10.56
N TYR A 147 23.65 2.61 10.88
CA TYR A 147 23.06 1.45 11.53
C TYR A 147 23.20 1.56 13.05
N ALA A 148 22.06 1.56 13.76
CA ALA A 148 22.06 1.36 15.20
C ALA A 148 22.24 -0.14 15.54
N PRO A 149 22.77 -0.48 16.74
CA PRO A 149 22.75 -1.84 17.23
C PRO A 149 21.34 -2.45 17.20
N ARG A 150 21.26 -3.76 16.96
CA ARG A 150 19.98 -4.48 17.03
C ARG A 150 19.39 -4.36 18.44
N ALA A 151 18.06 -4.24 18.54
CA ALA A 151 17.37 -4.22 19.82
C ALA A 151 17.71 -5.46 20.68
N ALA A 152 17.85 -5.26 21.98
CA ALA A 152 18.17 -6.33 22.94
C ALA A 152 17.15 -7.48 22.81
N GLY A 153 17.65 -8.73 22.86
CA GLY A 153 16.82 -9.94 22.71
C GLY A 153 16.48 -10.33 21.26
N THR A 154 16.96 -9.59 20.26
CA THR A 154 16.76 -9.96 18.85
C THR A 154 17.94 -10.77 18.30
N HIS A 155 17.64 -11.81 17.54
CA HIS A 155 18.62 -12.68 16.91
C HIS A 155 18.54 -12.59 15.38
N SER A 156 19.68 -12.75 14.72
CA SER A 156 19.71 -12.78 13.27
C SER A 156 19.18 -14.10 12.74
N LYS A 157 18.39 -14.02 11.66
CA LYS A 157 17.84 -15.19 10.95
C LYS A 157 18.88 -15.88 10.06
N VAL A 158 20.03 -15.22 9.88
CA VAL A 158 21.14 -15.67 9.03
C VAL A 158 22.34 -16.05 9.91
N THR A 159 22.74 -15.15 10.79
CA THR A 159 23.91 -15.29 11.67
C THR A 159 23.47 -15.73 13.07
N GLY A 160 24.16 -16.72 13.65
CA GLY A 160 23.82 -17.27 14.97
C GLY A 160 23.46 -18.76 14.99
N THR A 161 23.30 -19.40 13.82
CA THR A 161 23.25 -20.87 13.71
C THR A 161 24.02 -21.35 12.48
N VAL A 162 24.72 -22.48 12.59
CA VAL A 162 25.46 -23.10 11.47
C VAL A 162 24.53 -23.38 10.28
N ARG A 163 23.30 -23.81 10.57
CA ARG A 163 22.28 -24.12 9.54
C ARG A 163 21.80 -22.86 8.80
N GLY A 164 21.60 -21.75 9.50
CA GLY A 164 21.22 -20.46 8.91
C GLY A 164 22.31 -19.95 7.96
N THR A 165 23.56 -19.95 8.42
CA THR A 165 24.72 -19.55 7.62
C THR A 165 24.87 -20.43 6.38
N ALA A 166 24.87 -21.76 6.52
CA ALA A 166 25.04 -22.68 5.40
C ALA A 166 23.92 -22.55 4.35
N ARG A 167 22.67 -22.27 4.79
CA ARG A 167 21.54 -22.03 3.88
C ARG A 167 21.71 -20.73 3.10
N ALA A 168 22.09 -19.64 3.77
CA ALA A 168 22.34 -18.35 3.13
C ALA A 168 23.47 -18.44 2.10
N VAL A 169 24.61 -19.06 2.46
CA VAL A 169 25.74 -19.28 1.54
C VAL A 169 25.33 -20.08 0.32
N ARG A 170 24.59 -21.18 0.51
CA ARG A 170 24.10 -22.00 -0.62
C ARG A 170 23.19 -21.20 -1.55
N ASP A 171 22.30 -20.39 -1.00
CA ASP A 171 21.34 -19.62 -1.77
C ASP A 171 22.04 -18.52 -2.58
N MET A 172 23.00 -17.81 -1.97
CA MET A 172 23.82 -16.81 -2.65
C MET A 172 24.76 -17.42 -3.71
N ALA A 173 25.40 -18.56 -3.42
CA ALA A 173 26.28 -19.23 -4.38
C ALA A 173 25.54 -19.66 -5.66
N LYS A 174 24.28 -20.09 -5.53
CA LYS A 174 23.43 -20.42 -6.69
C LYS A 174 23.12 -19.20 -7.56
N ILE A 175 23.03 -18.01 -6.98
CA ILE A 175 22.81 -16.77 -7.74
C ILE A 175 24.06 -16.38 -8.50
N LEU A 176 25.23 -16.42 -7.86
CA LEU A 176 26.51 -16.06 -8.49
C LEU A 176 26.94 -17.01 -9.62
N ALA A 177 26.48 -18.27 -9.58
CA ALA A 177 26.81 -19.28 -10.58
C ALA A 177 25.91 -19.26 -11.84
N ARG A 178 24.90 -18.37 -11.91
CA ARG A 178 24.01 -18.17 -13.06
C ARG A 178 24.50 -17.02 -13.92
#